data_AF-A0A945UAE2-F1
#
_entry.id   AF-A0A945UAE2-F1
#
_cell.length_a   1.000
_cell.length_b   1.000
_cell.length_c   1.000
_cell.angle_alpha   90.00
_cell.angle_beta   90.00
_cell.angle_gamma   90.00
#
_symmetry.space_group_name_H-M   'P 1'
#
loop_
_entity.id
_entity.type
_entity.pdbx_description
1 polymer ?
#
loop_
_entity_poly.entity_id
_entity_poly.type
_entity_poly.pdbx_seq_one_letter_code
_entity_poly.pdbx_strand_id
1 'polypeptide(L)'
;MKSKSKSVSKTNWHKLRDGRLKIFKQTSTRNWMAQFFAEGKYKVRSLGTESFNEAKQVALDWYDELRFNKKQVGAPIHGIKYADILERFDMYQKVQIQSGELKESLYKDYKIKLNGALFRYFNDYLLQDITLKTMMDFREYRVIKDEVKHSTTTHDFVPLRLLLKWCHFQEIIKYLPEFPPKSKLQVSNPRPWFSPIEWTKLKKASLKRIKEGRSFRIRNDRQELHDFMVWIVNTGMRVEETFRIRFEDIEIVKKGKGKKSEYESRFPIRGKTGYRRGRGLV
;
A
#
# COMPACT_ATOMS: atom_id res chain seq x y z
N MET A 1 21.06 13.54 -22.24
CA MET A 1 22.14 12.87 -23.02
C MET A 1 22.32 11.45 -22.49
N LYS A 2 22.00 10.42 -23.29
CA LYS A 2 22.29 9.02 -22.92
C LYS A 2 23.81 8.81 -23.01
N SER A 3 24.50 8.54 -21.90
CA SER A 3 25.92 8.22 -21.92
C SER A 3 26.14 6.96 -22.74
N LYS A 4 26.86 7.05 -23.87
CA LYS A 4 27.32 5.87 -24.62
C LYS A 4 28.21 5.05 -23.68
N SER A 5 27.79 3.83 -23.33
CA SER A 5 28.61 2.91 -22.54
C SER A 5 29.88 2.58 -23.33
N LYS A 6 31.05 2.95 -22.81
CA LYS A 6 32.34 2.48 -23.37
C LYS A 6 32.32 0.95 -23.37
N SER A 7 32.62 0.33 -24.51
CA SER A 7 32.75 -1.12 -24.62
C SER A 7 33.93 -1.59 -23.75
N VAL A 8 33.63 -2.25 -22.64
CA VAL A 8 34.64 -2.77 -21.72
C VAL A 8 35.22 -4.06 -22.32
N SER A 9 36.53 -4.08 -22.60
CA SER A 9 37.20 -5.29 -23.10
C SER A 9 37.44 -6.27 -21.95
N LYS A 10 37.22 -7.56 -22.21
CA LYS A 10 37.40 -8.65 -21.24
C LYS A 10 38.68 -9.41 -21.58
N THR A 11 39.60 -9.53 -20.63
CA THR A 11 40.90 -10.20 -20.79
C THR A 11 41.08 -11.28 -19.73
N ASN A 12 42.08 -12.14 -19.89
CA ASN A 12 42.49 -13.18 -18.93
C ASN A 12 41.35 -14.12 -18.52
N TRP A 13 40.84 -14.92 -19.47
CA TRP A 13 39.73 -15.84 -19.21
C TRP A 13 40.21 -17.17 -18.60
N HIS A 14 39.59 -17.55 -17.49
CA HIS A 14 39.75 -18.86 -16.87
C HIS A 14 38.38 -19.54 -16.76
N LYS A 15 38.32 -20.83 -17.11
CA LYS A 15 37.11 -21.65 -17.03
C LYS A 15 37.19 -22.57 -15.80
N LEU A 16 36.10 -22.62 -15.03
CA LEU A 16 35.95 -23.45 -13.82
C LEU A 16 34.62 -24.21 -13.89
N ARG A 17 34.46 -25.26 -13.05
CA ARG A 17 33.24 -26.10 -12.98
C ARG A 17 32.78 -26.54 -14.38
N ASP A 18 33.66 -27.21 -15.12
CA ASP A 18 33.44 -27.70 -16.49
C ASP A 18 33.02 -26.59 -17.49
N GLY A 19 33.57 -25.39 -17.30
CA GLY A 19 33.31 -24.24 -18.17
C GLY A 19 31.99 -23.52 -17.90
N ARG A 20 31.21 -23.96 -16.91
CA ARG A 20 29.97 -23.30 -16.49
C ARG A 20 30.23 -21.98 -15.76
N LEU A 21 31.33 -21.91 -14.99
CA LEU A 21 31.80 -20.71 -14.32
C LEU A 21 33.02 -20.17 -15.07
N LYS A 22 33.06 -18.86 -15.32
CA LYS A 22 34.17 -18.20 -15.99
C LYS A 22 34.66 -17.04 -15.13
N ILE A 23 35.96 -16.91 -14.95
CA ILE A 23 36.61 -15.77 -14.30
C ILE A 23 37.39 -14.98 -15.34
N PHE A 24 37.34 -13.65 -15.28
CA PHE A 24 38.00 -12.76 -16.23
C PHE A 24 38.35 -11.41 -15.59
N LYS A 25 39.26 -10.65 -16.21
CA LYS A 25 39.50 -9.24 -15.90
C LYS A 25 38.81 -8.32 -16.91
N GLN A 26 38.41 -7.15 -16.46
CA GLN A 26 37.90 -6.07 -17.31
C GLN A 26 38.92 -4.95 -17.37
N THR A 27 39.04 -4.26 -18.50
CA THR A 27 39.91 -3.07 -18.61
C THR A 27 39.53 -1.95 -17.64
N SER A 28 38.27 -1.89 -17.22
CA SER A 28 37.74 -0.86 -16.31
C SER A 28 38.04 -1.12 -14.83
N THR A 29 38.40 -2.34 -14.43
CA THR A 29 38.55 -2.70 -13.01
C THR A 29 39.73 -3.62 -12.78
N ARG A 30 40.52 -3.37 -11.74
CA ARG A 30 41.66 -4.24 -11.37
C ARG A 30 41.24 -5.59 -10.79
N ASN A 31 40.05 -5.61 -10.16
CA ASN A 31 39.48 -6.80 -9.54
C ASN A 31 39.06 -7.83 -10.59
N TRP A 32 39.22 -9.11 -10.24
CA TRP A 32 38.67 -10.21 -11.01
C TRP A 32 37.14 -10.21 -10.97
N MET A 33 36.52 -10.65 -12.07
CA MET A 33 35.08 -10.85 -12.17
C MET A 33 34.76 -12.29 -12.48
N ALA A 34 33.64 -12.79 -11.95
CA ALA A 34 33.08 -14.08 -12.32
C ALA A 34 31.79 -13.89 -13.12
N GLN A 35 31.56 -14.79 -14.08
CA GLN A 35 30.28 -14.92 -14.77
C GLN A 35 29.89 -16.38 -14.96
N PHE A 36 28.59 -16.66 -14.91
CA PHE A 36 28.03 -17.94 -15.33
C PHE A 36 26.66 -17.75 -15.97
N PHE A 37 26.23 -18.71 -16.77
CA PHE A 37 24.94 -18.66 -17.44
C PHE A 37 23.89 -19.45 -16.65
N ALA A 38 22.75 -18.81 -16.38
CA ALA A 38 21.61 -19.42 -15.71
C ALA A 38 20.32 -18.66 -16.05
N GLU A 39 19.19 -19.37 -16.11
CA GLU A 39 17.87 -18.73 -16.33
C GLU A 39 17.84 -17.83 -17.58
N GLY A 40 18.49 -18.29 -18.66
CA GLY A 40 18.52 -17.59 -19.94
C GLY A 40 19.41 -16.34 -19.99
N LYS A 41 20.11 -15.98 -18.91
CA LYS A 41 20.97 -14.78 -18.85
C LYS A 41 22.29 -15.04 -18.11
N TYR A 42 23.31 -14.23 -18.40
CA TYR A 42 24.56 -14.26 -17.65
C TYR A 42 24.40 -13.53 -16.32
N LYS A 43 24.78 -14.17 -15.21
CA LYS A 43 24.99 -13.51 -13.93
C LYS A 43 26.47 -13.19 -13.79
N VAL A 44 26.79 -11.92 -13.52
CA VAL A 44 28.17 -11.41 -13.41
C VAL A 44 28.35 -10.78 -12.04
N ARG A 45 29.48 -11.01 -11.39
CA ARG A 45 29.83 -10.42 -10.09
C ARG A 45 31.31 -10.08 -10.04
N SER A 46 31.66 -8.92 -9.46
CA SER A 46 33.04 -8.59 -9.09
C SER A 46 33.44 -9.38 -7.85
N LEU A 47 34.63 -9.99 -7.88
CA LEU A 47 35.15 -10.84 -6.81
C LEU A 47 35.88 -10.04 -5.73
N GLY A 48 36.08 -8.73 -5.93
CA GLY A 48 36.61 -7.83 -4.90
C GLY A 48 38.13 -7.94 -4.63
N THR A 49 38.84 -8.81 -5.35
CA THR A 49 40.29 -9.04 -5.18
C THR A 49 41.03 -9.01 -6.51
N GLU A 50 42.29 -8.57 -6.48
CA GLU A 50 43.23 -8.62 -7.62
C GLU A 50 43.98 -9.96 -7.70
N SER A 51 44.00 -10.73 -6.61
CA SER A 51 44.67 -12.03 -6.50
C SER A 51 43.84 -13.13 -7.17
N PHE A 52 44.47 -13.88 -8.08
CA PHE A 52 43.78 -14.96 -8.81
C PHE A 52 43.34 -16.10 -7.89
N ASN A 53 44.17 -16.49 -6.92
CA ASN A 53 43.88 -17.62 -6.04
C ASN A 53 42.68 -17.32 -5.12
N GLU A 54 42.64 -16.13 -4.54
CA GLU A 54 41.50 -15.67 -3.76
C GLU A 54 40.26 -15.53 -4.63
N ALA A 55 40.39 -14.90 -5.81
CA ALA A 55 39.30 -14.77 -6.77
C ALA A 55 38.70 -16.14 -7.15
N LYS A 56 39.55 -17.16 -7.36
CA LYS A 56 39.11 -18.52 -7.68
C LYS A 56 38.25 -19.10 -6.57
N GLN A 57 38.66 -18.99 -5.30
CA GLN A 57 37.89 -19.50 -4.17
C GLN A 57 36.56 -18.76 -4.02
N VAL A 58 36.59 -17.42 -3.98
CA VAL A 58 35.38 -16.59 -3.87
C VAL A 58 34.39 -16.87 -5.01
N ALA A 59 34.88 -17.10 -6.23
CA ALA A 59 34.04 -17.42 -7.37
C ALA A 59 33.39 -18.81 -7.27
N LEU A 60 34.12 -19.79 -6.74
CA LEU A 60 33.60 -21.14 -6.51
C LEU A 60 32.51 -21.12 -5.43
N ASP A 61 32.81 -20.54 -4.27
CA ASP A 61 31.85 -20.42 -3.16
C ASP A 61 30.58 -19.70 -3.61
N TRP A 62 30.73 -18.59 -4.33
CA TRP A 62 29.60 -17.83 -4.87
C TRP A 62 28.75 -18.64 -5.86
N TYR A 63 29.37 -19.42 -6.74
CA TYR A 63 28.67 -20.27 -7.69
C TYR A 63 27.92 -21.40 -6.99
N ASP A 64 28.57 -22.05 -6.03
CA ASP A 64 28.02 -23.18 -5.30
C ASP A 64 26.88 -22.73 -4.39
N GLU A 65 26.99 -21.60 -3.70
CA GLU A 65 25.92 -20.99 -2.90
C GLU A 65 24.67 -20.73 -3.76
N LEU A 66 24.82 -20.11 -4.93
CA LEU A 66 23.69 -19.82 -5.81
C LEU A 66 23.03 -21.09 -6.39
N ARG A 67 23.83 -22.12 -6.70
CA ARG A 67 23.31 -23.40 -7.20
C ARG A 67 22.63 -24.21 -6.09
N PHE A 68 23.18 -24.20 -4.89
CA PHE A 68 22.60 -24.83 -3.71
C PHE A 68 21.25 -24.18 -3.37
N ASN A 69 21.19 -22.86 -3.26
CA ASN A 69 19.96 -22.12 -2.96
C ASN A 69 18.87 -22.35 -4.02
N LYS A 70 19.24 -22.41 -5.29
CA LYS A 70 18.30 -22.77 -6.35
C LYS A 70 17.76 -24.19 -6.22
N LYS A 71 18.61 -25.16 -5.86
CA LYS A 71 18.23 -26.58 -5.77
C LYS A 71 17.39 -26.88 -4.53
N GLN A 72 17.73 -26.30 -3.38
CA GLN A 72 17.07 -26.56 -2.10
C GLN A 72 15.81 -25.71 -1.88
N VAL A 73 15.89 -24.42 -2.20
CA VAL A 73 14.84 -23.43 -1.86
C VAL A 73 14.08 -22.95 -3.11
N GLY A 74 14.53 -23.34 -4.32
CA GLY A 74 13.96 -22.83 -5.56
C GLY A 74 14.24 -21.34 -5.79
N ALA A 75 15.22 -20.76 -5.07
CA ALA A 75 15.56 -19.35 -5.18
C ALA A 75 16.11 -19.03 -6.58
N PRO A 76 15.56 -18.03 -7.30
CA PRO A 76 16.06 -17.67 -8.62
C PRO A 76 17.47 -17.11 -8.52
N ILE A 77 18.33 -17.55 -9.45
CA ILE A 77 19.73 -17.17 -9.48
C ILE A 77 19.87 -15.66 -9.68
N HIS A 78 19.00 -15.02 -10.47
CA HIS A 78 19.04 -13.56 -10.66
C HIS A 78 18.31 -12.75 -9.59
N GLY A 79 17.72 -13.40 -8.57
CA GLY A 79 16.90 -12.76 -7.54
C GLY A 79 15.41 -12.70 -7.93
N ILE A 80 14.55 -12.46 -6.93
CA ILE A 80 13.09 -12.37 -7.12
C ILE A 80 12.73 -10.92 -7.40
N LYS A 81 11.99 -10.65 -8.48
CA LYS A 81 11.49 -9.32 -8.77
C LYS A 81 10.24 -9.01 -7.96
N TYR A 82 9.93 -7.71 -7.83
CA TYR A 82 8.65 -7.26 -7.27
C TYR A 82 7.45 -7.86 -8.02
N ALA A 83 7.49 -7.94 -9.35
CA ALA A 83 6.40 -8.53 -10.14
C ALA A 83 6.06 -9.96 -9.71
N ASP A 84 7.12 -10.78 -9.58
CA ASP A 84 7.01 -12.22 -9.38
C ASP A 84 6.40 -12.59 -8.02
N ILE A 85 6.45 -11.66 -7.05
CA ILE A 85 6.03 -11.92 -5.69
C ILE A 85 4.57 -11.53 -5.40
N LEU A 86 3.98 -10.70 -6.25
CA LEU A 86 2.63 -10.14 -6.03
C LEU A 86 1.56 -11.21 -5.99
N GLU A 87 1.63 -12.21 -6.87
CA GLU A 87 0.65 -13.29 -6.93
C GLU A 87 0.71 -14.16 -5.67
N ARG A 88 1.92 -14.51 -5.22
CA ARG A 88 2.11 -15.28 -3.97
C ARG A 88 1.59 -14.51 -2.76
N PHE A 89 1.84 -13.20 -2.70
CA PHE A 89 1.35 -12.36 -1.63
C PHE A 89 -0.18 -12.16 -1.66
N ASP A 90 -0.79 -12.11 -2.85
CA ASP A 90 -2.26 -12.08 -3.03
C ASP A 90 -2.92 -13.34 -2.48
N MET A 91 -2.35 -14.52 -2.76
CA MET A 91 -2.82 -15.79 -2.19
C MET A 91 -2.72 -15.79 -0.66
N TYR A 92 -1.59 -15.33 -0.12
CA TYR A 92 -1.42 -15.19 1.32
C TYR A 92 -2.50 -14.28 1.94
N GLN A 93 -2.77 -13.11 1.35
CA GLN A 93 -3.82 -12.22 1.85
C GLN A 93 -5.23 -12.83 1.78
N LYS A 94 -5.53 -13.63 0.75
CA LYS A 94 -6.81 -14.35 0.65
C LYS A 94 -6.98 -15.36 1.78
N VAL A 95 -5.92 -16.07 2.17
CA VAL A 95 -5.96 -16.96 3.35
C VAL A 95 -6.24 -16.15 4.62
N GLN A 96 -5.61 -14.98 4.78
CA GLN A 96 -5.89 -14.10 5.93
C GLN A 96 -7.33 -13.57 5.96
N ILE A 97 -7.96 -13.39 4.79
CA ILE A 97 -9.37 -13.04 4.71
C ILE A 97 -10.24 -14.22 5.18
N GLN A 98 -9.91 -15.44 4.74
CA GLN A 98 -10.61 -16.65 5.16
C GLN A 98 -10.48 -16.92 6.65
N SER A 99 -9.31 -16.68 7.25
CA SER A 99 -9.09 -16.82 8.70
C SER A 99 -9.69 -15.68 9.52
N GLY A 100 -10.16 -14.60 8.88
CA GLY A 100 -10.71 -13.43 9.55
C GLY A 100 -9.67 -12.43 10.07
N GLU A 101 -8.38 -12.64 9.79
CA GLU A 101 -7.28 -11.72 10.14
C GLU A 101 -7.29 -10.43 9.32
N LEU A 102 -7.77 -10.50 8.06
CA LEU A 102 -7.79 -9.38 7.13
C LEU A 102 -9.20 -9.08 6.64
N LYS A 103 -9.59 -7.80 6.65
CA LYS A 103 -10.88 -7.35 6.09
C LYS A 103 -10.80 -7.24 4.58
N GLU A 104 -11.80 -7.76 3.88
CA GLU A 104 -11.93 -7.71 2.42
C GLU A 104 -11.80 -6.28 1.85
N SER A 105 -12.40 -5.28 2.50
CA SER A 105 -12.28 -3.89 2.06
C SER A 105 -10.83 -3.38 2.08
N LEU A 106 -10.08 -3.77 3.11
CA LEU A 106 -8.69 -3.35 3.29
C LEU A 106 -7.77 -4.08 2.30
N TYR A 107 -8.02 -5.37 2.06
CA TYR A 107 -7.37 -6.15 1.01
C TYR A 107 -7.52 -5.49 -0.37
N LYS A 108 -8.74 -5.07 -0.74
CA LYS A 108 -8.98 -4.38 -2.02
C LYS A 108 -8.15 -3.10 -2.16
N ASP A 109 -8.11 -2.28 -1.10
CA ASP A 109 -7.29 -1.05 -1.09
C ASP A 109 -5.79 -1.35 -1.26
N TYR A 110 -5.28 -2.38 -0.58
CA TYR A 110 -3.90 -2.81 -0.69
C TYR A 110 -3.57 -3.33 -2.09
N LYS A 111 -4.45 -4.17 -2.65
CA LYS A 111 -4.30 -4.73 -3.98
C LYS A 111 -4.23 -3.65 -5.05
N ILE A 112 -5.07 -2.62 -4.98
CA ILE A 112 -5.04 -1.47 -5.90
C ILE A 112 -3.69 -0.75 -5.83
N LYS A 113 -3.15 -0.55 -4.63
CA LYS A 113 -1.86 0.15 -4.45
C LYS A 113 -0.68 -0.69 -4.96
N LEU A 114 -0.65 -1.97 -4.60
CA LEU A 114 0.41 -2.91 -4.98
C LEU A 114 0.50 -3.10 -6.50
N ASN A 115 -0.65 -3.24 -7.17
CA ASN A 115 -0.75 -3.45 -8.62
C ASN A 115 -0.84 -2.12 -9.42
N GLY A 116 -1.00 -0.99 -8.74
CA GLY A 116 -1.10 0.32 -9.34
C GLY A 116 0.24 1.03 -9.42
N ALA A 117 0.40 2.06 -8.59
CA ALA A 117 1.57 2.93 -8.64
C ALA A 117 2.88 2.21 -8.25
N LEU A 118 2.82 1.30 -7.27
CA LEU A 118 3.98 0.51 -6.86
C LEU A 118 4.44 -0.41 -7.98
N PHE A 119 3.52 -1.12 -8.64
CA PHE A 119 3.84 -1.95 -9.80
C PHE A 119 4.49 -1.13 -10.93
N ARG A 120 3.89 -0.01 -11.33
CA ARG A 120 4.44 0.84 -12.41
C ARG A 120 5.88 1.29 -12.17
N TYR A 121 6.32 1.40 -10.91
CA TYR A 121 7.66 1.83 -10.56
C TYR A 121 8.61 0.66 -10.25
N PHE A 122 8.19 -0.29 -9.41
CA PHE A 122 9.03 -1.35 -8.87
C PHE A 122 8.98 -2.68 -9.64
N ASN A 123 8.11 -2.85 -10.66
CA ASN A 123 7.92 -4.12 -11.38
C ASN A 123 9.22 -4.91 -11.64
N ASP A 124 10.24 -4.23 -12.19
CA ASP A 124 11.51 -4.85 -12.58
C ASP A 124 12.60 -4.81 -11.50
N TYR A 125 12.33 -4.21 -10.34
CA TYR A 125 13.27 -4.18 -9.22
C TYR A 125 13.35 -5.56 -8.56
N LEU A 126 14.55 -5.97 -8.20
CA LEU A 126 14.73 -7.07 -7.26
C LEU A 126 14.27 -6.62 -5.88
N LEU A 127 13.65 -7.53 -5.11
CA LEU A 127 13.12 -7.20 -3.78
C LEU A 127 14.19 -6.65 -2.83
N GLN A 128 15.43 -7.14 -2.94
CA GLN A 128 16.59 -6.68 -2.17
C GLN A 128 17.03 -5.24 -2.51
N ASP A 129 16.72 -4.78 -3.73
CA ASP A 129 17.10 -3.45 -4.21
C ASP A 129 16.06 -2.39 -3.79
N ILE A 130 14.90 -2.81 -3.27
CA ILE A 130 13.90 -1.91 -2.70
C ILE A 130 14.40 -1.44 -1.33
N THR A 131 15.16 -0.34 -1.35
CA THR A 131 15.79 0.29 -0.18
C THR A 131 15.09 1.60 0.19
N LEU A 132 15.46 2.18 1.34
CA LEU A 132 14.98 3.50 1.77
C LEU A 132 15.20 4.56 0.67
N LYS A 133 16.37 4.54 0.02
CA LYS A 133 16.71 5.45 -1.07
C LYS A 133 15.71 5.31 -2.22
N THR A 134 15.51 4.10 -2.74
CA THR A 134 14.57 3.88 -3.85
C THR A 134 13.13 4.18 -3.48
N MET A 135 12.76 4.05 -2.20
CA MET A 135 11.43 4.46 -1.72
C MET A 135 11.29 5.98 -1.67
N MET A 136 12.33 6.72 -1.31
CA MET A 136 12.35 8.19 -1.41
C MET A 136 12.26 8.62 -2.88
N ASP A 137 13.03 7.99 -3.78
CA ASP A 137 12.96 8.26 -5.22
C ASP A 137 11.55 7.98 -5.78
N PHE A 138 10.91 6.88 -5.34
CA PHE A 138 9.51 6.59 -5.68
C PHE A 138 8.55 7.67 -5.17
N ARG A 139 8.78 8.20 -3.96
CA ARG A 139 7.95 9.28 -3.41
C ARG A 139 8.05 10.55 -4.25
N GLU A 140 9.25 10.92 -4.67
CA GLU A 140 9.48 12.06 -5.57
C GLU A 140 8.80 11.83 -6.91
N TYR A 141 8.98 10.64 -7.50
CA TYR A 141 8.28 10.23 -8.72
C TYR A 141 6.76 10.40 -8.61
N ARG A 142 6.15 9.97 -7.50
CA ARG A 142 4.71 10.08 -7.27
C ARG A 142 4.25 11.55 -7.18
N VAL A 143 4.99 12.39 -6.47
CA VAL A 143 4.63 13.81 -6.32
C VAL A 143 4.77 14.56 -7.64
N ILE A 144 5.86 14.31 -8.38
CA ILE A 144 6.17 15.06 -9.61
C ILE A 144 5.32 14.56 -10.78
N LYS A 145 5.24 13.25 -10.99
CA LYS A 145 4.61 12.67 -12.19
C LYS A 145 3.13 12.37 -12.03
N ASP A 146 2.74 11.82 -10.88
CA ASP A 146 1.34 11.47 -10.61
C ASP A 146 0.59 12.61 -9.89
N GLU A 147 1.27 13.73 -9.60
CA GLU A 147 0.73 14.93 -8.93
C GLU A 147 -0.03 14.64 -7.64
N VAL A 148 0.38 13.58 -6.92
CA VAL A 148 -0.32 13.16 -5.69
C VAL A 148 0.19 13.89 -4.45
N LYS A 149 -0.73 14.12 -3.51
CA LYS A 149 -0.39 14.64 -2.18
C LYS A 149 0.56 13.70 -1.43
N HIS A 150 1.41 14.26 -0.58
CA HIS A 150 2.31 13.49 0.28
C HIS A 150 1.60 12.44 1.16
N SER A 151 0.38 12.72 1.64
CA SER A 151 -0.40 11.74 2.40
C SER A 151 -0.66 10.47 1.59
N THR A 152 -1.01 10.60 0.31
CA THR A 152 -1.24 9.47 -0.59
C THR A 152 0.00 8.60 -0.74
N THR A 153 1.18 9.23 -0.92
CA THR A 153 2.45 8.49 -1.00
C THR A 153 2.77 7.74 0.29
N THR A 154 2.46 8.33 1.45
CA THR A 154 2.61 7.67 2.75
C THR A 154 1.72 6.43 2.84
N HIS A 155 0.50 6.51 2.31
CA HIS A 155 -0.41 5.36 2.27
C HIS A 155 0.00 4.30 1.25
N ASP A 156 0.78 4.63 0.22
CA ASP A 156 1.34 3.63 -0.71
C ASP A 156 2.40 2.75 -0.01
N PHE A 157 3.14 3.30 0.95
CA PHE A 157 4.13 2.53 1.70
C PHE A 157 3.55 1.52 2.70
N VAL A 158 2.27 1.67 3.10
CA VAL A 158 1.62 0.73 4.02
C VAL A 158 1.56 -0.69 3.43
N PRO A 159 0.96 -0.93 2.24
CA PRO A 159 0.94 -2.26 1.64
C PRO A 159 2.33 -2.72 1.17
N LEU A 160 3.20 -1.81 0.71
CA LEU A 160 4.59 -2.17 0.38
C LEU A 160 5.33 -2.74 1.60
N ARG A 161 5.12 -2.13 2.78
CA ARG A 161 5.70 -2.63 4.04
C ARG A 161 5.17 -3.99 4.41
N LEU A 162 3.88 -4.23 4.26
CA LEU A 162 3.30 -5.54 4.53
C LEU A 162 3.88 -6.61 3.59
N LEU A 163 4.02 -6.30 2.31
CA LEU A 163 4.64 -7.18 1.32
C LEU A 163 6.09 -7.51 1.70
N LEU A 164 6.93 -6.50 1.95
CA LEU A 164 8.34 -6.74 2.28
C LEU A 164 8.50 -7.44 3.64
N LYS A 165 7.63 -7.17 4.61
CA LYS A 165 7.62 -7.88 5.89
C LYS A 165 7.28 -9.36 5.69
N TRP A 166 6.29 -9.66 4.84
CA TRP A 166 5.96 -11.03 4.49
C TRP A 166 7.11 -11.72 3.74
N CYS A 167 7.74 -11.04 2.77
CA CYS A 167 8.93 -11.57 2.09
C CYS A 167 10.07 -11.87 3.07
N HIS A 168 10.28 -11.02 4.07
CA HIS A 168 11.28 -11.27 5.10
C HIS A 168 10.94 -12.49 5.96
N PHE A 169 9.67 -12.63 6.37
CA PHE A 169 9.19 -13.81 7.11
C PHE A 169 9.31 -15.12 6.30
N GLN A 170 9.16 -15.05 4.98
CA GLN A 170 9.36 -16.18 4.07
C GLN A 170 10.83 -16.39 3.68
N GLU A 171 11.78 -15.70 4.33
CA GLU A 171 13.23 -15.75 4.06
C GLU A 171 13.62 -15.39 2.61
N ILE A 172 12.74 -14.72 1.88
CA ILE A 172 12.98 -14.26 0.49
C ILE A 172 13.96 -13.09 0.48
N ILE A 173 13.88 -12.21 1.48
CA ILE A 173 14.84 -11.12 1.70
C ILE A 173 15.51 -11.28 3.06
N LYS A 174 16.84 -11.06 3.08
CA LYS A 174 17.65 -11.21 4.31
C LYS A 174 17.34 -10.14 5.35
N TYR A 175 17.11 -8.90 4.92
CA TYR A 175 16.82 -7.78 5.80
C TYR A 175 15.57 -7.04 5.34
N LEU A 176 14.78 -6.54 6.30
CA LEU A 176 13.69 -5.62 6.03
C LEU A 176 14.27 -4.19 5.92
N PRO A 177 14.12 -3.48 4.79
CA PRO A 177 14.62 -2.12 4.66
C PRO A 177 13.88 -1.15 5.58
N GLU A 178 14.56 -0.05 5.93
CA GLU A 178 13.90 1.09 6.55
C GLU A 178 12.94 1.77 5.57
N PHE A 179 11.89 2.37 6.13
CA PHE A 179 10.86 3.06 5.36
C PHE A 179 10.93 4.57 5.59
N PRO A 180 10.50 5.39 4.60
CA PRO A 180 10.46 6.83 4.76
C PRO A 180 9.72 7.26 6.03
N PRO A 181 10.32 8.13 6.87
CA PRO A 181 9.66 8.63 8.07
C PRO A 181 8.44 9.48 7.68
N LYS A 182 7.47 9.55 8.59
CA LYS A 182 6.35 10.50 8.45
C LYS A 182 6.94 11.91 8.44
N SER A 183 6.65 12.68 7.39
CA SER A 183 7.09 14.07 7.31
C SER A 183 6.44 14.88 8.43
N LYS A 184 7.25 15.51 9.29
CA LYS A 184 6.78 16.40 10.36
C LYS A 184 6.24 17.74 9.83
N LEU A 185 6.54 18.09 8.57
CA LEU A 185 6.16 19.36 7.94
C LEU A 185 4.77 19.34 7.29
N GLN A 186 4.04 18.23 7.39
CA GLN A 186 2.70 18.18 6.83
C GLN A 186 1.76 19.04 7.70
N VAL A 187 1.54 20.28 7.27
CA VAL A 187 0.57 21.18 7.91
C VAL A 187 -0.80 20.50 7.82
N SER A 188 -1.35 20.17 8.98
CA SER A 188 -2.72 19.67 9.07
C SER A 188 -3.65 20.76 8.55
N ASN A 189 -4.38 20.48 7.47
CA ASN A 189 -5.49 21.32 7.03
C ASN A 189 -6.80 20.61 7.43
N PRO A 190 -7.22 20.71 8.70
CA PRO A 190 -8.45 20.08 9.15
C PRO A 190 -9.64 20.69 8.39
N ARG A 191 -10.59 19.84 8.00
CA ARG A 191 -11.86 20.32 7.46
C ARG A 191 -12.56 21.16 8.54
N PRO A 192 -12.97 22.42 8.26
CA PRO A 192 -13.66 23.23 9.26
C PRO A 192 -15.01 22.59 9.62
N TRP A 193 -15.46 22.84 10.84
CA TRP A 193 -16.78 22.44 11.32
C TRP A 193 -17.83 23.47 10.87
N PHE A 194 -19.08 23.05 10.74
CA PHE A 194 -20.18 23.95 10.42
C PHE A 194 -20.62 24.74 11.66
N SER A 195 -20.61 26.07 11.57
CA SER A 195 -21.23 26.91 12.60
C SER A 195 -22.76 26.77 12.63
N PRO A 196 -23.43 27.06 13.76
CA PRO A 196 -24.91 27.04 13.83
C PRO A 196 -25.59 27.93 12.78
N ILE A 197 -24.94 29.05 12.41
CA ILE A 197 -25.42 29.97 11.37
C ILE A 197 -25.32 29.30 9.99
N GLU A 198 -24.20 28.65 9.68
CA GLU A 198 -24.02 27.92 8.41
C GLU A 198 -24.95 26.71 8.32
N TRP A 199 -25.15 25.98 9.43
CA TRP A 199 -26.15 24.91 9.48
C TRP A 199 -27.57 25.44 9.20
N THR A 200 -27.93 26.58 9.78
CA THR A 200 -29.21 27.23 9.51
C THR A 200 -29.35 27.64 8.03
N LYS A 201 -28.28 28.18 7.43
CA LYS A 201 -28.24 28.49 5.99
C LYS A 201 -28.41 27.22 5.15
N LEU A 202 -27.72 26.14 5.49
CA LEU A 202 -27.80 24.85 4.80
C LEU A 202 -29.22 24.25 4.87
N LYS A 203 -29.84 24.26 6.05
CA LYS A 203 -31.24 23.83 6.22
C LYS A 203 -32.21 24.65 5.37
N LYS A 204 -32.08 26.00 5.38
CA LYS A 204 -32.92 26.89 4.55
C LYS A 204 -32.75 26.58 3.06
N ALA A 205 -31.51 26.39 2.60
CA ALA A 205 -31.23 26.03 1.21
C ALA A 205 -31.83 24.67 0.83
N SER A 206 -31.76 23.68 1.72
CA SER A 206 -32.37 22.37 1.52
C SER A 206 -33.90 22.44 1.39
N LEU A 207 -34.57 23.17 2.28
CA LEU A 207 -36.02 23.40 2.20
C LEU A 207 -36.43 24.14 0.92
N LYS A 208 -35.66 25.16 0.52
CA LYS A 208 -35.88 25.86 -0.75
C LYS A 208 -35.79 24.91 -1.94
N ARG A 209 -34.76 24.05 -1.97
CA ARG A 209 -34.60 23.02 -3.01
C ARG A 209 -35.78 22.06 -3.04
N ILE A 210 -36.34 21.65 -1.91
CA ILE A 210 -37.53 20.78 -1.90
C ILE A 210 -38.69 21.47 -2.60
N LYS A 211 -38.99 22.73 -2.26
CA LYS A 211 -40.08 23.53 -2.87
C LYS A 211 -39.90 23.70 -4.39
N GLU A 212 -38.68 23.94 -4.83
CA GLU A 212 -38.32 24.14 -6.25
C GLU A 212 -38.18 22.81 -7.04
N GLY A 213 -38.48 21.65 -6.44
CA GLY A 213 -38.48 20.38 -7.17
C GLY A 213 -39.51 20.39 -8.29
N ARG A 214 -39.14 19.94 -9.50
CA ARG A 214 -40.04 19.94 -10.67
C ARG A 214 -41.03 18.79 -10.64
N SER A 215 -40.58 17.60 -10.26
CA SER A 215 -41.38 16.37 -10.19
C SER A 215 -41.51 15.87 -8.76
N PHE A 216 -42.53 15.04 -8.49
CA PHE A 216 -42.71 14.37 -7.21
C PHE A 216 -41.44 13.62 -6.78
N ARG A 217 -40.85 12.83 -7.69
CA ARG A 217 -39.60 12.09 -7.43
C ARG A 217 -38.46 12.99 -6.96
N ILE A 218 -38.21 14.10 -7.67
CA ILE A 218 -37.15 15.05 -7.29
C ILE A 218 -37.43 15.68 -5.93
N ARG A 219 -38.70 15.96 -5.60
CA ARG A 219 -39.07 16.50 -4.28
C ARG A 219 -38.84 15.45 -3.19
N ASN A 220 -39.22 14.20 -3.42
CA ASN A 220 -39.00 13.09 -2.49
C ASN A 220 -37.51 12.87 -2.21
N ASP A 221 -36.67 12.75 -3.24
CA ASP A 221 -35.21 12.56 -3.08
C ASP A 221 -34.58 13.72 -2.28
N ARG A 222 -35.07 14.95 -2.46
CA ARG A 222 -34.60 16.14 -1.72
C ARG A 222 -35.10 16.15 -0.28
N GLN A 223 -36.31 15.65 -0.03
CA GLN A 223 -36.89 15.51 1.31
C GLN A 223 -36.10 14.46 2.10
N GLU A 224 -35.83 13.30 1.50
CA GLU A 224 -34.99 12.25 2.12
C GLU A 224 -33.61 12.78 2.50
N LEU A 225 -32.95 13.56 1.62
CA LEU A 225 -31.67 14.20 1.95
C LEU A 225 -31.81 15.21 3.10
N HIS A 226 -32.89 15.98 3.15
CA HIS A 226 -33.15 16.92 4.24
C HIS A 226 -33.27 16.20 5.58
N ASP A 227 -34.12 15.18 5.62
CA ASP A 227 -34.40 14.40 6.82
C ASP A 227 -33.14 13.65 7.28
N PHE A 228 -32.36 13.13 6.34
CA PHE A 228 -31.05 12.54 6.61
C PHE A 228 -30.06 13.53 7.24
N MET A 229 -29.98 14.76 6.73
CA MET A 229 -29.12 15.79 7.31
C MET A 229 -29.54 16.14 8.72
N VAL A 230 -30.85 16.35 8.96
CA VAL A 230 -31.39 16.64 10.30
C VAL A 230 -31.10 15.50 11.26
N TRP A 231 -31.32 14.26 10.82
CA TRP A 231 -31.04 13.06 11.60
C TRP A 231 -29.57 12.97 12.02
N ILE A 232 -28.64 13.10 11.07
CA ILE A 232 -27.20 12.97 11.39
C ILE A 232 -26.72 14.07 12.33
N VAL A 233 -27.18 15.32 12.15
CA VAL A 233 -26.78 16.42 13.03
C VAL A 233 -27.30 16.22 14.46
N ASN A 234 -28.53 15.72 14.62
CA ASN A 234 -29.13 15.50 15.93
C ASN A 234 -28.63 14.23 16.64
N THR A 235 -28.16 13.23 15.89
CA THR A 235 -27.72 11.93 16.44
C THR A 235 -26.21 11.77 16.53
N GLY A 236 -25.44 12.56 15.75
CA GLY A 236 -23.98 12.44 15.65
C GLY A 236 -23.52 11.10 15.06
N MET A 237 -24.40 10.39 14.35
CA MET A 237 -24.08 9.10 13.74
C MET A 237 -23.16 9.24 12.53
N ARG A 238 -22.34 8.21 12.28
CA ARG A 238 -21.62 8.14 11.01
C ARG A 238 -22.58 7.79 9.87
N VAL A 239 -22.30 8.29 8.68
CA VAL A 239 -23.07 8.02 7.45
C VAL A 239 -23.37 6.53 7.26
N GLU A 240 -22.34 5.67 7.33
CA GLU A 240 -22.50 4.20 7.20
C GLU A 240 -23.31 3.58 8.34
N GLU A 241 -23.26 4.14 9.55
CA GLU A 241 -24.04 3.67 10.69
C GLU A 241 -25.52 4.01 10.49
N THR A 242 -25.83 5.19 9.96
CA THR A 242 -27.20 5.65 9.69
C THR A 242 -27.90 4.76 8.66
N PHE A 243 -27.20 4.35 7.59
CA PHE A 243 -27.78 3.49 6.56
C PHE A 243 -28.13 2.07 7.03
N ARG A 244 -27.70 1.67 8.23
CA ARG A 244 -27.99 0.34 8.78
C ARG A 244 -29.15 0.34 9.78
N ILE A 245 -29.62 1.50 10.22
CA ILE A 245 -30.75 1.60 11.13
C ILE A 245 -32.04 1.34 10.36
N ARG A 246 -32.94 0.57 10.97
CA ARG A 246 -34.31 0.37 10.50
C ARG A 246 -35.29 1.09 11.42
N PHE A 247 -36.49 1.37 10.93
CA PHE A 247 -37.54 2.00 11.74
C PHE A 247 -37.86 1.21 13.02
N GLU A 248 -37.83 -0.12 12.94
CA GLU A 248 -38.02 -1.02 14.10
C GLU A 248 -36.93 -0.90 15.17
N ASP A 249 -35.76 -0.37 14.83
CA ASP A 249 -34.65 -0.20 15.75
C ASP A 249 -34.78 1.08 16.60
N ILE A 250 -35.75 1.97 16.29
CA ILE A 250 -35.90 3.29 16.90
C ILE A 250 -37.01 3.28 17.94
N GLU A 251 -36.65 3.64 19.17
CA GLU A 251 -37.57 3.88 20.27
C GLU A 251 -37.64 5.39 20.57
N ILE A 252 -38.84 5.97 20.54
CA ILE A 252 -39.05 7.38 20.92
C ILE A 252 -39.47 7.44 22.38
N VAL A 253 -38.63 8.05 23.21
CA VAL A 253 -38.86 8.17 24.66
C VAL A 253 -39.11 9.62 25.01
N LYS A 254 -40.21 9.87 25.75
CA LYS A 254 -40.51 11.19 26.31
C LYS A 254 -39.72 11.40 27.59
N LYS A 255 -38.99 12.50 27.68
CA LYS A 255 -38.17 12.87 28.84
C LYS A 255 -38.74 14.12 29.50
N GLY A 256 -39.00 14.05 30.81
CA GLY A 256 -39.55 15.16 31.61
C GLY A 256 -41.07 15.15 31.80
N LYS A 257 -41.56 15.96 32.75
CA LYS A 257 -42.99 16.17 33.05
C LYS A 257 -43.40 17.62 32.74
N GLY A 258 -44.61 17.82 32.21
CA GLY A 258 -45.16 19.16 31.93
C GLY A 258 -44.63 19.82 30.64
N LYS A 259 -44.58 21.15 30.61
CA LYS A 259 -44.23 21.97 29.42
C LYS A 259 -42.77 21.83 28.92
N LYS A 260 -41.89 21.15 29.66
CA LYS A 260 -40.48 20.90 29.29
C LYS A 260 -40.24 19.47 28.78
N SER A 261 -41.28 18.78 28.33
CA SER A 261 -41.10 17.42 27.82
C SER A 261 -40.39 17.43 26.47
N GLU A 262 -39.25 16.76 26.39
CA GLU A 262 -38.47 16.56 25.16
C GLU A 262 -38.64 15.12 24.66
N TYR A 263 -38.57 14.92 23.35
CA TYR A 263 -38.55 13.58 22.77
C TYR A 263 -37.11 13.20 22.44
N GLU A 264 -36.71 12.00 22.86
CA GLU A 264 -35.39 11.44 22.61
C GLU A 264 -35.57 10.16 21.79
N SER A 265 -34.90 10.08 20.63
CA SER A 265 -34.78 8.83 19.90
C SER A 265 -33.64 8.00 20.49
N ARG A 266 -33.93 6.73 20.79
CA ARG A 266 -32.96 5.73 21.23
C ARG A 266 -32.86 4.66 20.17
N PHE A 267 -31.64 4.31 19.80
CA PHE A 267 -31.40 3.35 18.73
C PHE A 267 -30.09 2.58 18.94
N PRO A 268 -30.00 1.32 18.49
CA PRO A 268 -28.76 0.59 18.40
C PRO A 268 -27.89 1.15 17.27
N ILE A 269 -26.60 1.33 17.54
CA ILE A 269 -25.59 1.66 16.55
C ILE A 269 -24.68 0.45 16.39
N ARG A 270 -24.59 -0.07 15.16
CA ARG A 270 -23.69 -1.16 14.77
C ARG A 270 -22.57 -0.61 13.89
N GLY A 271 -21.49 -0.15 14.54
CA GLY A 271 -20.34 0.48 13.89
C GLY A 271 -19.13 -0.45 13.74
N LYS A 272 -18.03 0.08 13.19
CA LYS A 272 -16.75 -0.65 13.05
C LYS A 272 -16.16 -1.10 14.40
N THR A 273 -16.49 -0.40 15.49
CA THR A 273 -16.02 -0.66 16.86
C THR A 273 -17.00 -1.52 17.67
N GLY A 274 -18.01 -2.11 17.03
CA GLY A 274 -19.02 -2.95 17.69
C GLY A 274 -20.33 -2.23 17.96
N TYR A 275 -21.10 -2.81 18.87
CA TYR A 275 -22.45 -2.37 19.22
C TYR A 275 -22.43 -1.29 20.31
N ARG A 276 -23.21 -0.23 20.14
CA ARG A 276 -23.44 0.80 21.18
C ARG A 276 -24.87 1.33 21.11
N ARG A 277 -25.36 1.92 22.19
CA ARG A 277 -26.66 2.62 22.20
C ARG A 277 -26.44 4.10 21.85
N GLY A 278 -27.13 4.58 20.83
CA GLY A 278 -27.20 5.97 20.43
C GLY A 278 -28.41 6.68 21.01
N ARG A 279 -28.29 8.00 21.12
CA ARG A 279 -29.38 8.90 21.52
C ARG A 279 -29.37 10.12 20.61
N GLY A 280 -30.54 10.53 20.14
CA GLY A 280 -30.71 11.76 19.36
C GLY A 280 -31.85 12.59 19.94
N LEU A 281 -31.68 13.91 19.94
CA LEU A 281 -32.79 14.82 20.26
C LEU A 281 -33.69 14.95 19.03
N VAL A 282 -35.00 14.80 19.22
CA VAL A 282 -36.01 14.88 18.15
C VAL A 282 -36.97 16.02 18.43
#